data_AF-A0A817WNK7-F1
#
_entry.id   AF-A0A817WNK7-F1
#
_cell.length_a   1.000
_cell.length_b   1.000
_cell.length_c   1.000
_cell.angle_alpha   90.00
_cell.angle_beta   90.00
_cell.angle_gamma   90.00
#
_symmetry.space_group_name_H-M   'P 1'
#
loop_
_entity.id
_entity.type
_entity.pdbx_description
1 polymer ?
#
loop_
_entity_poly.entity_id
_entity_poly.type
_entity_poly.pdbx_seq_one_letter_code
_entity_poly.pdbx_strand_id
1 'polypeptide(L)'
;MDGENEYLQVHSSIINNKESDEFFERQKQFLLTYNTKIKDTTTAADKVTRTQKSKQILLTYFHLNRLYLGITDTYIKLSSHLNTLSISDTNDLLKYFILMADFFEKSRKSEIRIQADIDLKLTDTLKYYTRDTKAALDLMYRRSRCLADFETANKNLDRARQKNKDIQQTETIQQNIKIKFESISEKAKDELNDFKNRRVQMFRKNLIELTELQIKHTKSQIQAIKSVMQQFEALSS
;
A
#
# COMPACT_ATOMS: atom_id res chain seq x y z
N MET A 1 -14.68 -11.36 11.77
CA MET A 1 -15.86 -10.53 11.50
C MET A 1 -16.02 -9.38 12.51
N ASP A 2 -15.49 -9.48 13.73
CA ASP A 2 -15.62 -8.41 14.73
C ASP A 2 -14.88 -7.10 14.40
N GLY A 3 -13.71 -7.19 13.75
CA GLY A 3 -12.88 -6.01 13.46
C GLY A 3 -13.36 -5.07 12.34
N GLU A 4 -14.31 -5.49 11.50
CA GLU A 4 -14.94 -4.62 10.49
C GLU A 4 -16.09 -3.79 11.08
N ASN A 5 -16.85 -4.38 12.00
CA ASN A 5 -18.00 -3.73 12.64
C ASN A 5 -17.55 -2.64 13.61
N GLU A 6 -16.50 -2.90 14.41
CA GLU A 6 -15.86 -1.90 15.26
C GLU A 6 -15.21 -0.77 14.42
N TYR A 7 -14.62 -1.12 13.28
CA TYR A 7 -14.02 -0.15 12.37
C TYR A 7 -15.07 0.79 11.74
N LEU A 8 -16.21 0.27 11.28
CA LEU A 8 -17.32 1.07 10.76
C LEU A 8 -17.91 1.98 11.85
N GLN A 9 -17.97 1.51 13.09
CA GLN A 9 -18.45 2.29 14.24
C GLN A 9 -17.48 3.42 14.65
N VAL A 10 -16.17 3.16 14.63
CA VAL A 10 -15.11 4.17 14.83
C VAL A 10 -15.13 5.21 13.71
N HIS A 11 -15.23 4.77 12.45
CA HIS A 11 -15.22 5.65 11.29
C HIS A 11 -16.46 6.57 11.24
N SER A 12 -17.64 6.03 11.53
CA SER A 12 -18.89 6.81 11.61
C SER A 12 -18.88 7.82 12.77
N SER A 13 -18.30 7.45 13.92
CA SER A 13 -18.16 8.36 15.06
C SER A 13 -17.21 9.53 14.79
N ILE A 14 -16.08 9.27 14.13
CA ILE A 14 -15.16 10.35 13.70
C ILE A 14 -15.86 11.31 12.75
N ILE A 15 -16.59 10.79 11.75
CA ILE A 15 -17.28 11.60 10.73
C ILE A 15 -18.26 12.59 11.38
N ASN A 16 -19.04 12.13 12.36
CA ASN A 16 -20.14 12.90 12.95
C ASN A 16 -19.72 13.91 14.02
N ASN A 17 -18.51 13.81 14.58
CA ASN A 17 -18.03 14.75 15.59
C ASN A 17 -17.45 16.02 14.95
N LYS A 18 -17.95 17.18 15.37
CA LYS A 18 -17.47 18.50 14.95
C LYS A 18 -16.15 18.80 15.65
N GLU A 19 -15.08 19.03 14.89
CA GLU A 19 -13.78 19.42 15.44
C GLU A 19 -13.67 20.95 15.44
N SER A 20 -13.37 21.52 16.61
CA SER A 20 -13.17 22.97 16.76
C SER A 20 -11.74 23.41 16.42
N ASP A 21 -10.79 22.49 16.53
CA ASP A 21 -9.40 22.72 16.17
C ASP A 21 -9.17 22.49 14.66
N GLU A 22 -8.69 23.54 13.99
CA GLU A 22 -8.48 23.54 12.54
C GLU A 22 -7.45 22.49 12.09
N PHE A 23 -6.40 22.25 12.88
CA PHE A 23 -5.41 21.24 12.54
C PHE A 23 -6.05 19.85 12.55
N PHE A 24 -6.79 19.51 13.60
CA PHE A 24 -7.41 18.18 13.71
C PHE A 24 -8.52 17.96 12.68
N GLU A 25 -9.28 19.00 12.29
CA GLU A 25 -10.27 18.88 11.22
C GLU A 25 -9.59 18.60 9.87
N ARG A 26 -8.52 19.33 9.55
CA ARG A 26 -7.73 19.07 8.34
C ARG A 26 -7.14 17.66 8.34
N GLN A 27 -6.61 17.19 9.47
CA GLN A 27 -6.05 15.84 9.60
C GLN A 27 -7.13 14.76 9.46
N LYS A 28 -8.32 14.96 10.05
CA LYS A 28 -9.46 14.07 9.90
C LYS A 28 -9.84 13.91 8.42
N GLN A 29 -10.05 15.01 7.70
CA GLN A 29 -10.40 14.97 6.27
C GLN A 29 -9.32 14.27 5.43
N PHE A 30 -8.06 14.58 5.72
CA PHE A 30 -6.92 13.94 5.09
C PHE A 30 -6.92 12.42 5.33
N LEU A 31 -6.99 11.98 6.59
CA LEU A 31 -6.90 10.56 6.96
C LEU A 31 -8.06 9.75 6.41
N LEU A 32 -9.30 10.27 6.46
CA LEU A 32 -10.46 9.59 5.88
C LEU A 32 -10.28 9.38 4.37
N THR A 33 -9.88 10.43 3.65
CA THR A 33 -9.64 10.37 2.21
C THR A 33 -8.48 9.44 1.87
N TYR A 34 -7.37 9.58 2.60
CA TYR A 34 -6.15 8.81 2.35
C TYR A 34 -6.36 7.34 2.67
N ASN A 35 -7.06 7.01 3.75
CA ASN A 35 -7.37 5.64 4.14
C ASN A 35 -8.19 4.90 3.08
N THR A 36 -9.20 5.54 2.50
CA THR A 36 -9.95 4.95 1.38
C THR A 36 -9.03 4.72 0.18
N LYS A 37 -8.28 5.75 -0.23
CA LYS A 37 -7.36 5.64 -1.38
C LYS A 37 -6.30 4.57 -1.20
N ILE A 38 -5.69 4.47 -0.02
CA ILE A 38 -4.64 3.48 0.24
C ILE A 38 -5.23 2.06 0.29
N LYS A 39 -6.42 1.87 0.89
CA LYS A 39 -7.11 0.57 0.89
C LYS A 39 -7.49 0.12 -0.52
N ASP A 40 -8.05 1.02 -1.32
CA ASP A 40 -8.42 0.72 -2.72
C ASP A 40 -7.17 0.36 -3.52
N THR A 41 -6.08 1.11 -3.34
CA THR A 41 -4.81 0.87 -4.03
C THR A 41 -4.17 -0.46 -3.58
N THR A 42 -4.16 -0.76 -2.29
CA THR A 42 -3.66 -2.05 -1.76
C THR A 42 -4.48 -3.23 -2.26
N THR A 43 -5.82 -3.11 -2.22
CA THR A 43 -6.73 -4.17 -2.70
C THR A 43 -6.54 -4.41 -4.17
N ALA A 44 -6.33 -3.34 -4.95
CA ALA A 44 -6.03 -3.47 -6.36
C ALA A 44 -4.67 -4.14 -6.60
N ALA A 45 -3.64 -3.82 -5.81
CA ALA A 45 -2.34 -4.49 -5.86
C ALA A 45 -2.43 -6.00 -5.52
N ASP A 46 -3.27 -6.39 -4.54
CA ASP A 46 -3.48 -7.80 -4.17
C ASP A 46 -4.34 -8.58 -5.18
N LYS A 47 -5.33 -7.93 -5.81
CA LYS A 47 -6.18 -8.55 -6.85
C LYS A 47 -5.41 -8.81 -8.16
N VAL A 48 -4.39 -8.01 -8.44
CA VAL A 48 -3.46 -8.22 -9.56
C VAL A 48 -2.73 -9.56 -9.46
N THR A 49 -2.55 -10.10 -8.26
CA THR A 49 -1.97 -11.43 -8.05
C THR A 49 -2.96 -12.58 -8.34
N ARG A 50 -4.26 -12.31 -8.56
CA ARG A 50 -5.27 -13.41 -8.65
C ARG A 50 -6.31 -13.32 -9.77
N THR A 51 -6.68 -12.16 -10.34
CA THR A 51 -7.62 -12.16 -11.48
C THR A 51 -7.78 -10.83 -12.24
N GLN A 52 -8.19 -10.97 -13.49
CA GLN A 52 -8.29 -10.00 -14.58
C GLN A 52 -9.51 -9.05 -14.48
N LYS A 53 -9.34 -7.79 -14.04
CA LYS A 53 -10.04 -6.57 -14.55
C LYS A 53 -9.76 -5.24 -13.79
N SER A 54 -9.53 -4.20 -14.59
CA SER A 54 -9.83 -2.74 -14.47
C SER A 54 -8.93 -1.69 -13.73
N LYS A 55 -8.22 -0.94 -14.61
CA LYS A 55 -7.88 0.50 -14.81
C LYS A 55 -7.79 1.61 -13.72
N GLN A 56 -6.66 2.36 -13.87
CA GLN A 56 -6.35 3.80 -13.65
C GLN A 56 -6.45 4.28 -12.19
N ILE A 57 -5.42 4.60 -11.41
CA ILE A 57 -4.01 5.06 -11.54
C ILE A 57 -2.98 3.91 -11.58
N LEU A 58 -3.50 2.70 -11.65
CA LEU A 58 -2.81 1.42 -11.69
C LEU A 58 -2.27 1.05 -13.10
N LEU A 59 -2.17 1.99 -14.06
CA LEU A 59 -1.87 1.64 -15.45
C LEU A 59 -0.44 1.13 -15.65
N THR A 60 0.54 1.56 -14.87
CA THR A 60 1.91 1.06 -14.97
C THR A 60 2.04 -0.29 -14.26
N TYR A 61 1.67 -0.35 -12.97
CA TYR A 61 1.77 -1.58 -12.17
C TYR A 61 0.88 -2.72 -12.65
N PHE A 62 -0.41 -2.46 -12.93
CA PHE A 62 -1.36 -3.48 -13.41
C PHE A 62 -0.97 -4.01 -14.77
N HIS A 63 -0.53 -3.16 -15.70
CA HIS A 63 -0.06 -3.63 -17.01
C HIS A 63 1.26 -4.38 -16.88
N LEU A 64 2.23 -3.91 -16.07
CA LEU A 64 3.50 -4.61 -15.87
C LEU A 64 3.29 -5.99 -15.24
N ASN A 65 2.62 -6.10 -14.08
CA ASN A 65 2.43 -7.38 -13.41
C ASN A 65 1.56 -8.36 -14.23
N ARG A 66 0.49 -7.87 -14.90
CA ARG A 66 -0.35 -8.68 -15.80
C ARG A 66 0.41 -9.12 -17.05
N LEU A 67 1.27 -8.26 -17.59
CA LEU A 67 2.17 -8.60 -18.68
C LEU A 67 3.13 -9.70 -18.21
N TYR A 68 3.73 -9.58 -17.03
CA TYR A 68 4.71 -10.55 -16.53
C TYR A 68 4.14 -11.93 -16.21
N LEU A 69 2.96 -12.03 -15.59
CA LEU A 69 2.29 -13.31 -15.36
C LEU A 69 1.87 -13.97 -16.68
N GLY A 70 1.26 -13.20 -17.60
CA GLY A 70 0.88 -13.71 -18.92
C GLY A 70 2.07 -14.11 -19.78
N ILE A 71 3.15 -13.33 -19.72
CA ILE A 71 4.42 -13.62 -20.38
C ILE A 71 5.05 -14.89 -19.78
N THR A 72 5.03 -15.04 -18.44
CA THR A 72 5.57 -16.23 -17.76
C THR A 72 4.87 -17.51 -18.22
N ASP A 73 3.54 -17.53 -18.24
CA ASP A 73 2.77 -18.66 -18.74
C ASP A 73 3.05 -18.93 -20.23
N THR A 74 3.21 -17.87 -21.02
CA THR A 74 3.55 -17.98 -22.44
C THR A 74 4.97 -18.53 -22.63
N TYR A 75 5.94 -18.10 -21.83
CA TYR A 75 7.31 -18.61 -21.85
C TYR A 75 7.37 -20.09 -21.44
N ILE A 76 6.60 -20.51 -20.43
CA ILE A 76 6.49 -21.92 -20.05
C ILE A 76 5.95 -22.74 -21.24
N LYS A 77 4.86 -22.28 -21.85
CA LYS A 77 4.25 -22.97 -23.00
C LYS A 77 5.20 -23.03 -24.18
N LEU A 78 5.82 -21.91 -24.55
CA LEU A 78 6.76 -21.84 -25.67
C LEU A 78 7.97 -22.72 -25.43
N SER A 79 8.61 -22.63 -24.25
CA SER A 79 9.75 -23.46 -23.89
C SER A 79 9.41 -24.95 -23.94
N SER A 80 8.26 -25.34 -23.38
CA SER A 80 7.80 -26.73 -23.41
C SER A 80 7.52 -27.23 -24.84
N HIS A 81 6.84 -26.45 -25.68
CA HIS A 81 6.55 -26.87 -27.06
C HIS A 81 7.82 -26.98 -27.90
N LEU A 82 8.76 -26.04 -27.74
CA LEU A 82 10.04 -26.05 -28.45
C LEU A 82 10.90 -27.25 -28.02
N ASN A 83 10.90 -27.61 -26.74
CA ASN A 83 11.56 -28.83 -26.27
C ASN A 83 10.91 -30.11 -26.80
N THR A 84 9.58 -30.16 -26.94
CA THR A 84 8.93 -31.32 -27.56
C THR A 84 9.28 -31.43 -29.05
N LEU A 85 9.25 -30.30 -29.76
CA LEU A 85 9.64 -30.25 -31.18
C LEU A 85 11.09 -30.66 -31.38
N SER A 86 11.98 -30.23 -30.50
CA SER A 86 13.40 -30.60 -30.55
C SER A 86 13.59 -32.13 -30.43
N ILE A 87 12.86 -32.81 -29.54
CA ILE A 87 12.93 -34.28 -29.42
C ILE A 87 12.46 -35.01 -30.69
N SER A 88 11.49 -34.45 -31.40
CA SER A 88 10.90 -35.06 -32.60
C SER A 88 11.61 -34.74 -33.93
N ASP A 89 12.47 -33.72 -33.96
CA ASP A 89 13.07 -33.21 -35.19
C ASP A 89 14.51 -33.72 -35.36
N THR A 90 14.81 -34.36 -36.49
CA THR A 90 16.14 -34.91 -36.80
C THR A 90 16.99 -33.95 -37.66
N ASN A 91 16.48 -32.75 -37.93
CA ASN A 91 17.12 -31.75 -38.80
C ASN A 91 17.91 -30.69 -38.02
N ASP A 92 18.67 -29.85 -38.73
CA ASP A 92 19.46 -28.75 -38.13
C ASP A 92 18.62 -27.70 -37.36
N LEU A 93 17.30 -27.71 -37.52
CA LEU A 93 16.34 -26.88 -36.78
C LEU A 93 16.34 -27.14 -35.26
N LEU A 94 16.76 -28.35 -34.85
CA LEU A 94 16.87 -28.76 -33.45
C LEU A 94 17.59 -27.70 -32.58
N LYS A 95 18.73 -27.20 -33.08
CA LYS A 95 19.60 -26.27 -32.35
C LYS A 95 18.90 -24.93 -32.07
N TYR A 96 18.04 -24.49 -32.99
CA TYR A 96 17.27 -23.26 -32.86
C TYR A 96 16.12 -23.40 -31.85
N PHE A 97 15.45 -24.56 -31.84
CA PHE A 97 14.38 -24.82 -30.87
C PHE A 97 14.93 -24.90 -29.44
N ILE A 98 16.06 -25.56 -29.23
CA ILE A 98 16.74 -25.61 -27.92
C ILE A 98 17.16 -24.21 -27.48
N LEU A 99 17.78 -23.42 -28.37
CA LEU A 99 18.20 -22.05 -28.08
C LEU A 99 17.03 -21.16 -27.62
N MET A 100 15.88 -21.23 -28.30
CA MET A 100 14.69 -20.46 -27.92
C MET A 100 14.03 -20.99 -26.65
N ALA A 101 14.02 -22.30 -26.43
CA ALA A 101 13.49 -22.89 -25.22
C ALA A 101 14.26 -22.41 -23.98
N ASP A 102 15.60 -22.37 -24.07
CA ASP A 102 16.49 -21.85 -23.04
C ASP A 102 16.31 -20.34 -22.81
N PHE A 103 16.13 -19.56 -23.88
CA PHE A 103 15.87 -18.13 -23.78
C PHE A 103 14.56 -17.84 -23.03
N PHE A 104 13.48 -18.56 -23.36
CA PHE A 104 12.20 -18.38 -22.67
C PHE A 104 12.26 -18.83 -21.21
N GLU A 105 12.98 -19.90 -20.88
CA GLU A 105 13.16 -20.33 -19.49
C GLU A 105 14.00 -19.33 -18.67
N LYS A 106 15.06 -18.76 -19.26
CA LYS A 106 15.83 -17.67 -18.64
C LYS A 106 14.98 -16.42 -18.45
N SER A 107 14.20 -16.05 -19.46
CA SER A 107 13.31 -14.89 -19.41
C SER A 107 12.23 -15.05 -18.34
N ARG A 108 11.66 -16.25 -18.20
CA ARG A 108 10.71 -16.59 -17.12
C ARG A 108 11.29 -16.35 -15.73
N LYS A 109 12.50 -16.83 -15.46
CA LYS A 109 13.18 -16.63 -14.18
C LYS A 109 13.42 -15.14 -13.90
N SER A 110 13.68 -14.36 -14.93
CA SER A 110 13.78 -12.90 -14.82
C SER A 110 12.44 -12.28 -14.41
N GLU A 111 11.33 -12.66 -15.06
CA GLU A 111 10.00 -12.09 -14.73
C GLU A 111 9.56 -12.36 -13.29
N ILE A 112 9.83 -13.55 -12.77
CA ILE A 112 9.57 -13.89 -11.38
C ILE A 112 10.33 -12.97 -10.43
N ARG A 113 11.58 -12.63 -10.76
CA ARG A 113 12.40 -11.71 -9.96
C ARG A 113 11.87 -10.28 -10.02
N ILE A 114 11.46 -9.82 -11.21
CA ILE A 114 10.85 -8.50 -11.38
C ILE A 114 9.60 -8.39 -10.52
N GLN A 115 8.76 -9.43 -10.52
CA GLN A 115 7.55 -9.45 -9.69
C GLN A 115 7.89 -9.37 -8.18
N ALA A 116 8.87 -10.14 -7.71
CA ALA A 116 9.28 -10.10 -6.31
C ALA A 116 9.79 -8.71 -5.88
N ASP A 117 10.59 -8.05 -6.73
CA ASP A 117 11.09 -6.69 -6.48
C ASP A 117 9.95 -5.67 -6.43
N ILE A 118 8.98 -5.81 -7.33
CA ILE A 118 7.78 -4.98 -7.38
C ILE A 118 6.95 -5.14 -6.10
N ASP A 119 6.72 -6.37 -5.64
CA ASP A 119 5.96 -6.65 -4.42
C ASP A 119 6.65 -6.06 -3.19
N LEU A 120 7.98 -6.25 -3.09
CA LEU A 120 8.78 -5.75 -1.98
C LEU A 120 8.75 -4.21 -1.89
N LYS A 121 8.87 -3.50 -3.02
CA LYS A 121 8.96 -2.04 -3.02
C LYS A 121 7.60 -1.36 -2.98
N LEU A 122 6.57 -1.93 -3.58
CA LEU A 122 5.28 -1.25 -3.71
C LEU A 122 4.17 -1.94 -2.90
N THR A 123 3.91 -3.21 -3.11
CA THR A 123 2.81 -3.93 -2.44
C THR A 123 2.95 -3.90 -0.92
N ASP A 124 4.13 -4.21 -0.40
CA ASP A 124 4.37 -4.23 1.04
C ASP A 124 4.28 -2.83 1.67
N THR A 125 4.75 -1.81 0.94
CA THR A 125 4.62 -0.40 1.35
C THR A 125 3.15 0.01 1.47
N LEU A 126 2.32 -0.35 0.48
CA LEU A 126 0.89 -0.05 0.48
C LEU A 126 0.17 -0.75 1.64
N LYS A 127 0.50 -2.02 1.90
CA LYS A 127 -0.02 -2.79 3.04
C LYS A 127 0.36 -2.20 4.38
N TYR A 128 1.63 -1.81 4.54
CA TYR A 128 2.11 -1.13 5.74
C TYR A 128 1.31 0.14 6.01
N TYR A 129 1.20 1.04 5.03
CA TYR A 129 0.49 2.31 5.23
C TYR A 129 -1.03 2.17 5.32
N THR A 130 -1.62 1.08 4.84
CA THR A 130 -3.02 0.76 5.12
C THR A 130 -3.25 0.52 6.61
N ARG A 131 -2.33 -0.21 7.26
CA ARG A 131 -2.37 -0.46 8.71
C ARG A 131 -2.02 0.80 9.51
N ASP A 132 -0.98 1.52 9.10
CA ASP A 132 -0.52 2.73 9.80
C ASP A 132 -1.58 3.85 9.74
N THR A 133 -2.29 4.01 8.61
CA THR A 133 -3.40 4.97 8.52
C THR A 133 -4.57 4.58 9.40
N LYS A 134 -4.88 3.28 9.53
CA LYS A 134 -5.90 2.81 10.48
C LYS A 134 -5.52 3.17 11.92
N ALA A 135 -4.27 2.97 12.32
CA ALA A 135 -3.79 3.36 13.64
C ALA A 135 -3.90 4.88 13.88
N ALA A 136 -3.62 5.70 12.88
CA ALA A 136 -3.80 7.15 12.94
C ALA A 136 -5.29 7.55 13.09
N LEU A 137 -6.21 6.87 12.40
CA LEU A 137 -7.65 7.07 12.60
C LEU A 137 -8.10 6.66 14.02
N ASP A 138 -7.60 5.54 14.54
CA ASP A 138 -7.92 5.08 15.90
C ASP A 138 -7.37 6.05 16.97
N LEU A 139 -6.23 6.71 16.72
CA LEU A 139 -5.72 7.81 17.55
C LEU A 139 -6.66 9.02 17.52
N MET A 140 -7.12 9.43 16.33
CA MET A 140 -8.08 10.52 16.17
C MET A 140 -9.39 10.24 16.90
N TYR A 141 -9.88 9.00 16.84
CA TYR A 141 -11.08 8.58 17.56
C TYR A 141 -10.90 8.69 19.08
N ARG A 142 -9.80 8.16 19.63
CA ARG A 142 -9.50 8.24 21.07
C ARG A 142 -9.41 9.68 21.55
N ARG A 143 -8.78 10.57 20.76
CA ARG A 143 -8.74 12.01 21.05
C ARG A 143 -10.13 12.62 21.03
N SER A 144 -10.94 12.34 19.99
CA SER A 144 -12.30 12.86 19.87
C SER A 144 -13.19 12.43 21.05
N ARG A 145 -13.01 11.21 21.56
CA ARG A 145 -13.70 10.77 22.78
C ARG A 145 -13.29 11.57 24.02
N CYS A 146 -11.99 11.84 24.19
CA CYS A 146 -11.51 12.68 25.29
C CYS A 146 -12.04 14.12 25.19
N LEU A 147 -12.21 14.66 23.97
CA LEU A 147 -12.84 15.95 23.75
C LEU A 147 -14.31 15.94 24.19
N ALA A 148 -15.08 14.93 23.80
CA ALA A 148 -16.48 14.80 24.21
C ALA A 148 -16.65 14.66 25.74
N ASP A 149 -15.77 13.89 26.39
CA ASP A 149 -15.71 13.77 27.85
C ASP A 149 -15.41 15.14 28.50
N PHE A 150 -14.48 15.90 27.93
CA PHE A 150 -14.12 17.23 28.39
C PHE A 150 -15.26 18.25 28.24
N GLU A 151 -15.94 18.27 27.09
CA GLU A 151 -17.12 19.13 26.87
C GLU A 151 -18.25 18.79 27.83
N THR A 152 -18.44 17.50 28.13
CA THR A 152 -19.44 17.04 29.10
C THR A 152 -19.07 17.50 30.52
N ALA A 153 -17.80 17.38 30.91
CA ALA A 153 -17.30 17.87 32.19
C ALA A 153 -17.45 19.39 32.34
N ASN A 154 -17.18 20.16 31.28
CA ASN A 154 -17.41 21.61 31.24
C ASN A 154 -18.89 21.95 31.47
N LYS A 155 -19.81 21.31 30.74
CA LYS A 155 -21.26 21.51 30.91
C LYS A 155 -21.72 21.19 32.34
N ASN A 156 -21.16 20.14 32.96
CA ASN A 156 -21.48 19.78 34.34
C ASN A 156 -20.96 20.81 35.34
N LEU A 157 -19.75 21.34 35.13
CA LEU A 157 -19.20 22.42 35.95
C LEU A 157 -20.04 23.69 35.87
N ASP A 158 -20.51 24.06 34.67
CA ASP A 158 -21.38 25.22 34.48
C ASP A 158 -22.72 25.06 35.23
N ARG A 159 -23.31 23.84 35.21
CA ARG A 159 -24.52 23.53 35.98
C ARG A 159 -24.29 23.59 37.50
N ALA A 160 -23.15 23.09 37.98
CA ALA A 160 -22.76 23.14 39.39
C ALA A 160 -22.62 24.59 39.87
N ARG A 161 -22.00 25.44 39.05
CA ARG A 161 -21.88 26.90 39.28
C ARG A 161 -23.26 27.57 39.32
N GLN A 162 -24.13 27.29 38.36
CA GLN A 162 -25.50 27.85 38.33
C GLN A 162 -26.33 27.47 39.58
N LYS A 163 -26.16 26.25 40.09
CA LYS A 163 -26.87 25.74 41.28
C LYS A 163 -26.19 26.09 42.60
N ASN A 164 -25.00 26.72 42.58
CA ASN A 164 -24.15 26.95 43.74
C ASN A 164 -23.92 25.69 44.59
N LYS A 165 -23.75 24.53 43.94
CA LYS A 165 -23.64 23.22 44.62
C LYS A 165 -22.54 22.38 43.99
N ASP A 166 -21.76 21.68 44.82
CA ASP A 166 -20.72 20.70 44.41
C ASP A 166 -19.65 21.26 43.45
N ILE A 167 -19.38 22.57 43.52
CA ILE A 167 -18.48 23.28 42.59
C ILE A 167 -17.06 22.72 42.66
N GLN A 168 -16.46 22.66 43.85
CA GLN A 168 -15.06 22.22 44.03
C GLN A 168 -14.82 20.79 43.52
N GLN A 169 -15.77 19.89 43.80
CA GLN A 169 -15.67 18.50 43.35
C GLN A 169 -15.76 18.43 41.81
N THR A 170 -16.72 19.13 41.21
CA THR A 170 -16.91 19.12 39.76
C THR A 170 -15.76 19.80 39.03
N GLU A 171 -15.17 20.83 39.62
CA GLU A 171 -13.98 21.52 39.10
C GLU A 171 -12.76 20.61 39.10
N THR A 172 -12.54 19.85 40.17
CA THR A 172 -11.45 18.87 40.24
C THR A 172 -11.62 17.77 39.17
N ILE A 173 -12.84 17.27 38.96
CA ILE A 173 -13.15 16.29 37.91
C ILE A 173 -12.85 16.86 36.52
N GLN A 174 -13.30 18.10 36.26
CA GLN A 174 -13.08 18.77 34.99
C GLN A 174 -11.60 19.00 34.72
N GLN A 175 -10.81 19.41 35.73
CA GLN A 175 -9.37 19.61 35.60
C GLN A 175 -8.65 18.30 35.24
N ASN A 176 -9.00 17.19 35.88
CA ASN A 176 -8.41 15.89 35.58
C ASN A 176 -8.71 15.43 34.13
N ILE A 177 -9.95 15.65 33.66
CA ILE A 177 -10.34 15.32 32.29
C ILE A 177 -9.64 16.25 31.28
N LYS A 178 -9.50 17.53 31.63
CA LYS A 178 -8.77 18.52 30.81
C LYS A 178 -7.33 18.10 30.57
N ILE A 179 -6.59 17.76 31.62
CA ILE A 179 -5.19 17.31 31.54
C ILE A 179 -5.08 16.09 30.62
N LYS A 180 -6.01 15.13 30.74
CA LYS A 180 -6.04 13.95 29.88
C LYS A 180 -6.29 14.31 28.40
N PHE A 181 -7.22 15.21 28.12
CA PHE A 181 -7.53 15.69 26.77
C PHE A 181 -6.34 16.47 26.15
N GLU A 182 -5.69 17.33 26.92
CA GLU A 182 -4.53 18.09 26.47
C GLU A 182 -3.36 17.16 26.16
N SER A 183 -3.07 16.20 27.05
CA SER A 183 -1.99 15.22 26.85
C SER A 183 -2.18 14.34 25.61
N ILE A 184 -3.40 13.84 25.36
CA ILE A 184 -3.65 13.05 24.14
C ILE A 184 -3.62 13.93 22.88
N SER A 185 -4.03 15.20 22.98
CA SER A 185 -4.00 16.13 21.85
C SER A 185 -2.58 16.47 21.44
N GLU A 186 -1.69 16.73 22.39
CA GLU A 186 -0.27 16.98 22.11
C GLU A 186 0.38 15.77 21.42
N LYS A 187 0.25 14.57 22.00
CA LYS A 187 0.76 13.34 21.40
C LYS A 187 0.17 13.04 20.03
N ALA A 188 -1.13 13.31 19.84
CA ALA A 188 -1.76 13.11 18.54
C ALA A 188 -1.20 14.07 17.48
N LYS A 189 -0.90 15.31 17.86
CA LYS A 189 -0.31 16.29 16.94
C LYS A 189 1.08 15.85 16.48
N ASP A 190 1.91 15.38 17.41
CA ASP A 190 3.26 14.88 17.12
C ASP A 190 3.19 13.65 16.21
N GLU A 191 2.40 12.63 16.59
CA GLU A 191 2.29 11.40 15.81
C GLU A 191 1.74 11.64 14.40
N LEU A 192 0.79 12.57 14.21
CA LEU A 192 0.25 12.89 12.89
C LEU A 192 1.26 13.61 12.00
N ASN A 193 2.12 14.45 12.58
CA ASN A 193 3.23 15.08 11.86
C ASN A 193 4.29 14.04 11.47
N ASP A 194 4.64 13.15 12.39
CA ASP A 194 5.60 12.07 12.14
C ASP A 194 5.07 11.09 11.11
N PHE A 195 3.79 10.70 11.20
CA PHE A 195 3.13 9.88 10.20
C PHE A 195 3.23 10.48 8.80
N LYS A 196 2.98 11.79 8.65
CA LYS A 196 3.14 12.50 7.38
C LYS A 196 4.58 12.40 6.86
N ASN A 197 5.56 12.69 7.71
CA ASN A 197 6.98 12.70 7.33
C ASN A 197 7.47 11.31 6.94
N ARG A 198 7.23 10.31 7.81
CA ARG A 198 7.57 8.89 7.57
C ARG A 198 6.97 8.40 6.26
N ARG A 199 5.66 8.66 6.06
CA ARG A 199 4.94 8.27 4.83
C ARG A 199 5.59 8.81 3.58
N VAL A 200 5.77 10.13 3.51
CA VAL A 200 6.29 10.77 2.29
C VAL A 200 7.70 10.27 1.99
N GLN A 201 8.56 10.15 3.01
CA GLN A 201 9.92 9.64 2.84
C GLN A 201 9.94 8.19 2.34
N MET A 202 9.14 7.30 2.93
CA MET A 202 9.12 5.89 2.56
C MET A 202 8.59 5.68 1.14
N PHE A 203 7.48 6.31 0.78
CA PHE A 203 6.96 6.22 -0.59
C PHE A 203 7.94 6.79 -1.61
N ARG A 204 8.56 7.93 -1.32
CA ARG A 204 9.57 8.52 -2.21
C ARG A 204 10.74 7.55 -2.43
N LYS A 205 11.30 7.02 -1.34
CA LYS A 205 12.41 6.06 -1.39
C LYS A 205 12.04 4.85 -2.25
N ASN A 206 10.93 4.20 -1.93
CA ASN A 206 10.57 2.94 -2.59
C ASN A 206 10.16 3.12 -4.05
N LEU A 207 9.56 4.26 -4.43
CA LEU A 207 9.25 4.54 -5.84
C LEU A 207 10.50 4.84 -6.67
N ILE A 208 11.50 5.52 -6.09
CA ILE A 208 12.79 5.74 -6.74
C ILE A 208 13.49 4.40 -6.95
N GLU A 209 13.65 3.61 -5.89
CA GLU A 209 14.30 2.29 -5.94
C GLU A 209 13.58 1.35 -6.93
N LEU A 210 12.25 1.38 -6.98
CA LEU A 210 11.47 0.60 -7.94
C LEU A 210 11.77 1.01 -9.39
N THR A 211 11.89 2.32 -9.65
CA THR A 211 12.20 2.84 -10.99
C THR A 211 13.62 2.44 -11.42
N GLU A 212 14.58 2.50 -10.50
CA GLU A 212 15.96 2.05 -10.75
C GLU A 212 16.02 0.55 -11.06
N LEU A 213 15.26 -0.27 -10.33
CA LEU A 213 15.13 -1.71 -10.59
C LEU A 213 14.51 -1.96 -11.97
N GLN A 214 13.45 -1.24 -12.34
CA GLN A 214 12.84 -1.36 -13.67
C GLN A 214 13.84 -1.07 -14.79
N ILE A 215 14.63 0.00 -14.68
CA ILE A 215 15.68 0.34 -15.66
C ILE A 215 16.71 -0.80 -15.75
N LYS A 216 17.15 -1.33 -14.61
CA LYS A 216 18.11 -2.45 -14.55
C LYS A 216 17.57 -3.71 -15.20
N HIS A 217 16.31 -4.05 -14.93
CA HIS A 217 15.62 -5.21 -15.49
C HIS A 217 15.47 -5.09 -17.01
N THR A 218 15.00 -3.94 -17.52
CA THR A 218 14.89 -3.68 -18.95
C THR A 218 16.25 -3.77 -19.66
N LYS A 219 17.32 -3.21 -19.08
CA LYS A 219 18.68 -3.34 -19.63
C LYS A 219 19.13 -4.80 -19.72
N SER A 220 18.84 -5.59 -18.68
CA SER A 220 19.18 -7.01 -18.62
C SER A 220 18.41 -7.81 -19.67
N GLN A 221 17.11 -7.52 -19.86
CA GLN A 221 16.28 -8.13 -20.89
C GLN A 221 16.77 -7.81 -22.30
N ILE A 222 17.12 -6.54 -22.57
CA ILE A 222 17.71 -6.13 -23.86
C ILE A 222 19.00 -6.91 -24.14
N GLN A 223 19.87 -7.06 -23.14
CA GLN A 223 21.12 -7.80 -23.29
C GLN A 223 20.87 -9.30 -23.58
N ALA A 224 19.90 -9.91 -22.90
CA ALA A 224 19.52 -11.30 -23.16
C ALA A 224 19.00 -11.51 -24.58
N ILE A 225 18.15 -10.60 -25.08
CA ILE A 225 17.64 -10.64 -26.46
C ILE A 225 18.81 -10.50 -27.46
N LYS A 226 19.69 -9.51 -27.28
CA LYS A 226 20.87 -9.34 -28.14
C LYS A 226 21.75 -10.59 -28.19
N SER A 227 21.97 -11.22 -27.03
CA SER A 227 22.77 -12.45 -26.95
C SER A 227 22.12 -13.62 -27.69
N VAL A 228 20.80 -13.77 -27.61
CA VAL A 228 20.10 -14.82 -28.36
C VAL A 228 20.15 -14.56 -29.86
N MET A 229 19.99 -13.30 -30.30
CA MET A 229 20.07 -12.93 -31.71
C MET A 229 21.44 -13.27 -32.30
N GLN A 230 22.53 -12.96 -31.59
CA GLN A 230 23.89 -13.32 -32.01
C GLN A 230 24.09 -14.84 -32.12
N GLN A 231 23.54 -15.61 -31.18
CA GLN A 231 23.60 -17.07 -31.24
C GLN A 231 22.78 -17.63 -32.41
N PHE A 232 21.65 -17.00 -32.74
CA PHE A 232 20.87 -17.32 -33.92
C PHE A 232 21.66 -17.09 -35.21
N GLU A 233 22.30 -15.93 -35.36
CA GLU A 233 23.14 -15.62 -36.52
C GLU A 233 24.31 -16.60 -36.67
N ALA A 234 24.96 -16.96 -35.56
CA ALA A 234 26.05 -17.93 -35.55
C ALA A 234 25.62 -19.35 -35.94
N LEU A 235 24.40 -19.77 -35.61
CA LEU A 235 23.85 -21.07 -36.03
C LEU A 235 23.48 -21.12 -37.52
N SER A 236 23.30 -19.95 -38.15
CA SER A 236 22.94 -19.81 -39.56
C SER A 236 24.15 -19.65 -40.50
N SER A 237 25.35 -19.48 -39.92
CA SER A 237 26.63 -19.38 -40.63
C SER A 237 27.31 -20.73 -40.72
#